data_AF-A0A946XZ66-F1
#
_entry.id   AF-A0A946XZ66-F1
#
_cell.length_a   1.000
_cell.length_b   1.000
_cell.length_c   1.000
_cell.angle_alpha   90.00
_cell.angle_beta   90.00
_cell.angle_gamma   90.00
#
_symmetry.space_group_name_H-M   'P 1'
#
loop_
_entity.id
_entity.type
_entity.pdbx_description
1 polymer ?
#
loop_
_entity_poly.entity_id
_entity_poly.type
_entity_poly.pdbx_seq_one_letter_code
_entity_poly.pdbx_strand_id
1 'polypeptide(L)'
;IGRIAPDVMEETISPQQIESMQRYSPVHFIEYRGSSDQTGHGYFHSSPAVSSDLITLINQGAKPGSTDRPLKAEGTNFWIIEE
;
A
#
# COMPACT_ATOMS: atom_id res chain seq x y z
N ILE A 1 1.68 -27.10 10.33
CA ILE A 1 1.25 -25.70 10.57
C ILE A 1 2.51 -24.89 10.77
N GLY A 2 2.95 -24.20 9.72
CA GLY A 2 4.28 -23.56 9.67
C GLY A 2 4.34 -22.36 10.60
N ARG A 3 5.28 -22.40 11.55
CA ARG A 3 5.66 -21.23 12.36
C ARG A 3 6.51 -20.32 11.47
N ILE A 4 6.09 -19.08 11.29
CA ILE A 4 6.97 -18.06 10.70
C ILE A 4 7.92 -17.61 11.81
N ALA A 5 9.21 -17.74 11.54
CA ALA A 5 10.27 -17.34 12.45
C ALA A 5 10.34 -15.79 12.53
N PRO A 6 10.68 -15.21 13.69
CA PRO A 6 10.70 -13.76 13.93
C PRO A 6 11.75 -12.97 13.12
N ASP A 7 12.53 -13.68 12.31
CA ASP A 7 13.66 -13.25 11.51
C ASP A 7 13.35 -13.17 10.01
N VAL A 8 12.06 -13.17 9.63
CA VAL A 8 11.67 -12.49 8.38
C VAL A 8 11.90 -11.00 8.62
N MET A 9 13.14 -10.56 8.41
CA MET A 9 13.41 -9.18 8.03
C MET A 9 12.32 -8.84 7.02
N GLU A 10 11.49 -7.82 7.30
CA GLU A 10 10.76 -7.18 6.21
C GLU A 10 11.84 -6.86 5.17
N GLU A 11 11.91 -7.65 4.10
CA GLU A 11 12.77 -7.33 2.97
C GLU A 11 12.18 -6.05 2.41
N THR A 12 12.65 -4.93 2.94
CA THR A 12 12.31 -3.61 2.45
C THR A 12 12.70 -3.65 0.98
N ILE A 13 11.71 -3.40 0.12
CA ILE A 13 11.90 -3.41 -1.31
C ILE A 13 13.09 -2.50 -1.62
N SER A 14 14.14 -3.06 -2.22
CA SER A 14 15.38 -2.32 -2.42
C SER A 14 15.15 -1.14 -3.37
N PRO A 15 15.96 -0.07 -3.30
CA PRO A 15 15.83 1.05 -4.24
C PRO A 15 15.87 0.62 -5.71
N GLN A 16 16.68 -0.40 -6.05
CA GLN A 16 16.74 -0.92 -7.42
C GLN A 16 15.46 -1.67 -7.84
N GLN A 17 14.81 -2.36 -6.89
CA GLN A 17 13.52 -3.01 -7.12
C GLN A 17 12.42 -1.97 -7.31
N ILE A 18 12.38 -0.93 -6.48
CA ILE A 18 11.45 0.20 -6.62
C ILE A 18 11.61 0.86 -7.99
N GLU A 19 12.84 1.18 -8.41
CA GLU A 19 13.10 1.77 -9.73
C GLU A 19 12.61 0.87 -10.87
N SER A 20 12.80 -0.45 -10.74
CA SER A 20 12.34 -1.41 -11.74
C SER A 20 10.81 -1.52 -11.77
N MET A 21 10.15 -1.42 -10.62
CA MET A 21 8.69 -1.41 -10.50
C MET A 21 8.08 -0.11 -11.04
N GLN A 22 8.78 1.01 -10.89
CA GLN A 22 8.36 2.31 -11.44
C GLN A 22 8.36 2.33 -12.97
N ARG A 23 9.19 1.51 -13.62
CA ARG A 23 9.17 1.33 -15.08
C ARG A 23 7.92 0.58 -15.59
N TYR A 24 7.24 -0.19 -14.73
CA TYR A 24 6.02 -0.91 -15.07
C TYR A 24 4.77 -0.09 -14.68
N SER A 25 4.33 0.75 -15.62
CA SER A 25 3.18 1.63 -15.44
C SER A 25 1.78 0.97 -15.24
N PRO A 26 1.48 -0.30 -15.60
CA PRO A 26 0.12 -0.81 -15.44
C PRO A 26 -0.23 -1.23 -14.00
N VAL A 27 0.77 -1.31 -13.10
CA VAL A 27 0.56 -1.68 -11.69
C VAL A 27 0.79 -0.46 -10.82
N HIS A 28 -0.14 -0.19 -9.90
CA HIS A 28 -0.01 0.82 -8.87
C HIS A 28 0.28 0.18 -7.52
N PHE A 29 1.24 0.73 -6.80
CA PHE A 29 1.64 0.32 -5.45
C PHE A 29 1.17 1.35 -4.44
N ILE A 30 0.59 0.88 -3.33
CA ILE A 30 0.09 1.74 -2.27
C ILE A 30 0.80 1.33 -0.99
N GLU A 31 1.50 2.28 -0.39
CA GLU A 31 2.15 2.15 0.91
C GLU A 31 1.26 2.80 1.98
N TYR A 32 1.03 2.07 3.06
CA TYR A 32 0.41 2.63 4.25
C TYR A 32 1.49 3.07 5.23
N ARG A 33 1.54 4.36 5.55
CA ARG A 33 2.44 4.94 6.54
C ARG A 33 1.66 5.33 7.78
N GLY A 34 1.28 4.31 8.55
CA GLY A 34 0.53 4.48 9.79
C GLY A 34 0.75 3.30 10.73
N SER A 35 -0.01 3.27 11.83
CA SER A 35 0.10 2.18 12.79
C SER A 35 -0.71 0.97 12.32
N SER A 36 -0.08 -0.20 12.22
CA SER A 36 -0.77 -1.47 12.05
C SER A 36 -0.90 -2.17 13.40
N ASP A 37 -1.91 -3.03 13.53
CA ASP A 37 -1.86 -4.05 14.57
C ASP A 37 -0.68 -5.05 14.32
N GLN A 38 -0.40 -5.90 15.31
CA GLN A 38 0.70 -6.88 15.26
C GLN A 38 0.50 -7.98 14.20
N THR A 39 -0.62 -7.96 13.46
CA THR A 39 -0.88 -8.87 12.37
C THR A 39 -0.42 -8.20 11.08
N GLY A 40 0.48 -8.85 10.34
CA GLY A 40 0.79 -8.41 8.98
C GLY A 40 -0.51 -8.27 8.19
N HIS A 41 -0.86 -7.04 7.80
CA HIS A 41 -2.09 -6.66 7.08
C HIS A 41 -3.35 -6.34 7.91
N GLY A 42 -3.30 -6.29 9.23
CA GLY A 42 -4.48 -5.89 10.03
C GLY A 42 -4.98 -4.47 9.73
N TYR A 43 -4.09 -3.60 9.23
CA TYR A 43 -4.43 -2.25 8.77
C TYR A 43 -5.55 -2.16 7.73
N PHE A 44 -5.85 -3.23 6.96
CA PHE A 44 -7.02 -3.23 6.07
C PHE A 44 -8.35 -3.13 6.81
N HIS A 45 -8.39 -3.60 8.06
CA HIS A 45 -9.56 -3.53 8.93
C HIS A 45 -9.43 -2.42 9.98
N SER A 46 -8.23 -2.22 10.54
CA SER A 46 -8.04 -1.29 11.66
C SER A 46 -7.87 0.17 11.26
N SER A 47 -7.42 0.46 10.03
CA SER A 47 -7.24 1.83 9.54
C SER A 47 -8.48 2.29 8.77
N PRO A 48 -9.19 3.34 9.24
CA PRO A 48 -10.31 3.92 8.49
C PRO A 48 -9.88 4.46 7.12
N ALA A 49 -8.65 4.99 7.02
CA ALA A 49 -8.11 5.52 5.78
C ALA A 49 -7.89 4.41 4.74
N VAL A 50 -7.24 3.30 5.13
CA VAL A 50 -6.99 2.17 4.22
C VAL A 50 -8.28 1.46 3.83
N SER A 51 -9.15 1.19 4.80
CA SER A 51 -10.42 0.50 4.54
C SER A 51 -11.33 1.31 3.61
N SER A 52 -11.44 2.63 3.83
CA SER A 52 -12.20 3.51 2.95
C SER A 52 -11.61 3.56 1.54
N ASP A 53 -10.29 3.67 1.40
CA ASP A 53 -9.62 3.67 0.09
C ASP A 53 -9.90 2.37 -0.69
N LEU A 54 -9.80 1.22 -0.01
CA LEU A 54 -10.07 -0.10 -0.59
C LEU A 54 -11.53 -0.22 -1.05
N ILE A 55 -12.48 0.25 -0.24
CA ILE A 55 -13.92 0.24 -0.59
C ILE A 55 -14.16 1.11 -1.82
N THR A 56 -13.58 2.31 -1.87
CA THR A 56 -13.71 3.21 -3.03
C THR A 56 -13.13 2.60 -4.29
N LEU A 57 -11.95 1.96 -4.19
CA LEU A 57 -11.35 1.22 -5.31
C LEU A 57 -12.29 0.13 -5.83
N ILE A 58 -12.84 -0.72 -4.95
CA ILE A 58 -13.69 -1.84 -5.35
C ILE A 58 -15.01 -1.36 -5.97
N ASN A 59 -15.67 -0.39 -5.33
CA ASN A 59 -17.01 0.03 -5.73
C ASN A 59 -17.01 0.96 -6.95
N GLN A 60 -15.98 1.78 -7.10
CA GLN A 60 -15.96 2.87 -8.10
C GLN A 60 -14.87 2.68 -9.16
N GLY A 61 -13.88 1.82 -8.93
CA GLY A 61 -12.72 1.70 -9.81
C GLY A 61 -11.89 2.99 -9.88
N ALA A 62 -12.04 3.87 -8.89
CA ALA A 62 -11.38 5.17 -8.89
C ALA A 62 -9.86 5.00 -8.89
N LYS A 63 -9.18 5.83 -9.69
CA LYS A 63 -7.72 5.81 -9.79
C LYS A 63 -7.08 6.43 -8.55
N PRO A 64 -5.90 5.96 -8.12
CA PRO A 64 -5.16 6.64 -7.08
C PRO A 64 -4.75 8.05 -7.54
N GLY A 65 -4.82 9.03 -6.64
CA GLY A 65 -4.61 10.45 -6.94
C GLY A 65 -5.81 11.18 -7.56
N SER A 66 -6.95 10.51 -7.76
CA SER A 66 -8.19 11.15 -8.21
C SER A 66 -8.89 11.88 -7.07
N THR A 67 -9.92 12.68 -7.38
CA THR A 67 -10.73 13.37 -6.37
C THR A 67 -11.35 12.39 -5.36
N ASP A 68 -11.76 11.20 -5.80
CA ASP A 68 -12.39 10.19 -4.96
C ASP A 68 -11.37 9.36 -4.16
N ARG A 69 -10.10 9.34 -4.58
CA ARG A 69 -8.98 8.66 -3.92
C ARG A 69 -7.73 9.55 -3.91
N PRO A 70 -7.69 10.61 -3.08
CA PRO A 70 -6.65 11.64 -3.11
C PRO A 70 -5.33 11.18 -2.46
N LEU A 71 -4.79 10.04 -2.91
CA LEU A 71 -3.55 9.47 -2.41
C LEU A 71 -2.35 10.35 -2.79
N LYS A 72 -1.38 10.46 -1.89
CA LYS A 72 -0.15 11.23 -2.14
C LYS A 72 0.77 10.44 -3.07
N ALA A 73 1.16 11.03 -4.19
CA ALA A 73 2.07 10.40 -5.13
C ALA A 73 3.51 10.39 -4.60
N GLU A 74 4.21 9.26 -4.76
CA GLU A 74 5.64 9.12 -4.47
C GLU A 74 6.36 8.42 -5.63
N GLY A 75 6.31 9.04 -6.80
CA GLY A 75 6.83 8.50 -8.05
C GLY A 75 5.72 8.27 -9.06
N THR A 76 5.97 7.44 -10.07
CA THR A 76 5.08 7.28 -11.22
C THR A 76 3.85 6.41 -10.91
N ASN A 77 4.03 5.39 -10.08
CA ASN A 77 2.98 4.41 -9.77
C ASN A 77 2.93 4.03 -8.28
N PHE A 78 3.63 4.78 -7.42
CA PHE A 78 3.64 4.60 -5.98
C PHE A 78 2.82 5.70 -5.31
N TRP A 79 2.03 5.30 -4.32
CA TRP A 79 1.08 6.14 -3.63
C TRP A 79 1.14 5.88 -2.14
N ILE A 80 0.86 6.91 -1.34
CA ILE A 80 0.91 6.85 0.11
C ILE A 80 -0.46 7.16 0.67
N ILE A 81 -0.85 6.35 1.66
CA ILE A 81 -1.88 6.68 2.64
C ILE A 81 -1.15 7.05 3.94
N GLU A 82 -1.32 8.30 4.38
CA GLU A 82 -0.80 8.82 5.65
C GLU A 82 -1.92 8.76 6.71
N GLU A 83 -1.56 8.47 7.96
CA GLU A 83 -2.45 8.53 9.14
C GLU A 83 -2.02 9.64 10.11
#